data_AF-T1E9P7-F1
#
_entry.id   AF-T1E9P7-F1
#
_cell.length_a   1.000
_cell.length_b   1.000
_cell.length_c   1.000
_cell.angle_alpha   90.00
_cell.angle_beta   90.00
_cell.angle_gamma   90.00
#
_symmetry.space_group_name_H-M   'P 1'
#
loop_
_entity.id
_entity.type
_entity.pdbx_description
1 polymer ?
#
loop_
_entity_poly.entity_id
_entity_poly.type
_entity_poly.pdbx_seq_one_letter_code
_entity_poly.pdbx_strand_id
1 'polypeptide(L)'
;TRVTHASPAGTYAHTSNRDWECDADMVRFGADPTQCQDIASQLVYGETGKKLRVILGGGRRKFIPKDLKDEDNIPGQRMDGVNLISQWYYSKPLGTARYVSNRADLLALNFTEVDYLMGLFNADHLPFHLDARPDVDPSLGDLTYAAIRTLQKYPEGYVLFVEGGKIDLAHHFTKAAKALSETVQLSEAVQVAQQLSSSDDTLLLVTADHSHTMSLSGYAKRGNDILGLNGQLSDGDRKPYTTLSYANGPGGPINGPRGERVVLTESMVRDRDFQYPKVVPMKYETHGGDDVALFAYGPWSHLFGGMYEQNVIPHLIGYAACIGSGLHACNENDSS
;
A
#
# COMPACT_ATOMS: atom_id res chain seq x y z
N THR A 1 -0.53 -3.93 -0.95
CA THR A 1 -0.94 -4.15 -2.37
C THR A 1 -0.28 -5.43 -2.89
N ARG A 2 -0.01 -5.57 -4.20
CA ARG A 2 0.91 -6.61 -4.70
C ARG A 2 2.32 -6.18 -4.31
N VAL A 3 3.20 -7.10 -3.91
CA VAL A 3 4.59 -6.71 -3.55
C VAL A 3 5.39 -6.18 -4.76
N THR A 4 4.88 -6.39 -5.97
CA THR A 4 5.36 -5.88 -7.26
C THR A 4 4.68 -4.58 -7.71
N HIS A 5 3.74 -4.04 -6.93
CA HIS A 5 3.12 -2.75 -7.23
C HIS A 5 4.14 -1.61 -7.15
N ALA A 6 3.85 -0.46 -7.76
CA ALA A 6 4.80 0.64 -7.93
C ALA A 6 5.46 1.10 -6.62
N SER A 7 4.68 1.33 -5.58
CA SER A 7 5.16 1.85 -4.29
C SER A 7 6.15 0.89 -3.59
N PRO A 8 5.82 -0.40 -3.34
CA PRO A 8 6.82 -1.32 -2.81
C PRO A 8 7.97 -1.57 -3.78
N ALA A 9 7.73 -1.59 -5.11
CA ALA A 9 8.77 -1.76 -6.11
C ALA A 9 9.82 -0.65 -6.09
N GLY A 10 9.45 0.58 -5.71
CA GLY A 10 10.40 1.70 -5.56
C GLY A 10 11.52 1.43 -4.54
N THR A 11 11.35 0.45 -3.65
CA THR A 11 12.39 0.06 -2.68
C THR A 11 13.46 -0.88 -3.24
N TYR A 12 13.23 -1.52 -4.40
CA TYR A 12 14.14 -2.55 -4.91
C TYR A 12 14.29 -2.64 -6.43
N ALA A 13 13.35 -2.11 -7.21
CA ALA A 13 13.27 -2.30 -8.65
C ALA A 13 13.67 -1.05 -9.44
N HIS A 14 14.15 -1.28 -10.65
CA HIS A 14 14.39 -0.27 -11.68
C HIS A 14 13.67 -0.73 -12.95
N THR A 15 12.63 -0.02 -13.35
CA THR A 15 11.84 -0.35 -14.54
C THR A 15 11.40 0.93 -15.24
N SER A 16 11.35 0.89 -16.57
CA SER A 16 10.79 1.98 -17.38
C SER A 16 9.26 1.98 -17.40
N ASN A 17 8.63 0.90 -16.93
CA ASN A 17 7.17 0.79 -16.85
C ASN A 17 6.76 0.02 -15.59
N ARG A 18 5.96 0.67 -14.72
CA ARG A 18 5.43 0.07 -13.49
C ARG A 18 4.55 -1.15 -13.73
N ASP A 19 3.97 -1.27 -14.92
CA ASP A 19 3.07 -2.37 -15.25
C ASP A 19 3.81 -3.68 -15.55
N TRP A 20 5.14 -3.66 -15.69
CA TRP A 20 5.98 -4.85 -15.94
C TRP A 20 6.18 -5.69 -14.67
N GLU A 21 5.08 -6.05 -14.00
CA GLU A 21 5.12 -6.78 -12.74
C GLU A 21 5.60 -8.23 -12.90
N CYS A 22 5.24 -8.88 -14.01
CA CYS A 22 5.85 -10.13 -14.49
C CYS A 22 6.15 -10.10 -16.00
N ASP A 23 6.84 -11.13 -16.49
CA ASP A 23 7.21 -11.32 -17.90
C ASP A 23 5.99 -11.32 -18.86
N ALA A 24 4.84 -11.82 -18.40
CA ALA A 24 3.60 -11.74 -19.16
C ALA A 24 3.08 -10.32 -19.37
N ASP A 25 3.26 -9.44 -18.38
CA ASP A 25 2.87 -8.04 -18.54
C ASP A 25 3.79 -7.34 -19.52
N MET A 26 5.10 -7.62 -19.48
CA MET A 26 6.05 -7.07 -20.45
C MET A 26 5.64 -7.37 -21.89
N VAL A 27 5.34 -8.64 -22.20
CA VAL A 27 4.87 -9.04 -23.52
C VAL A 27 3.56 -8.35 -23.89
N ARG A 28 2.62 -8.24 -22.94
CA ARG A 28 1.35 -7.52 -23.15
C ARG A 28 1.55 -6.05 -23.53
N PHE A 29 2.58 -5.40 -23.00
CA PHE A 29 2.94 -4.02 -23.32
C PHE A 29 4.00 -3.89 -24.44
N GLY A 30 4.28 -4.98 -25.17
CA GLY A 30 5.17 -4.98 -26.33
C GLY A 30 6.67 -4.95 -26.01
N ALA A 31 7.05 -5.27 -24.77
CA ALA A 31 8.45 -5.37 -24.34
C ALA A 31 8.96 -6.81 -24.41
N ASP A 32 10.28 -6.96 -24.58
CA ASP A 32 10.97 -8.25 -24.64
C ASP A 32 11.50 -8.64 -23.23
N PRO A 33 10.93 -9.69 -22.58
CA PRO A 33 11.35 -10.12 -21.25
C PRO A 33 12.76 -10.73 -21.21
N THR A 34 13.40 -10.96 -22.37
CA THR A 34 14.80 -11.42 -22.44
C THR A 34 15.81 -10.26 -22.36
N GLN A 35 15.37 -9.03 -22.60
CA GLN A 35 16.22 -7.83 -22.58
C GLN A 35 16.13 -7.04 -21.27
N CYS A 36 14.99 -7.13 -20.58
CA CYS A 36 14.78 -6.46 -19.29
C CYS A 36 14.11 -7.42 -18.32
N GLN A 37 14.47 -7.33 -17.04
CA GLN A 37 13.85 -8.13 -16.00
C GLN A 37 12.55 -7.49 -15.52
N ASP A 38 11.50 -8.29 -15.41
CA ASP A 38 10.25 -7.91 -14.75
C ASP A 38 10.44 -7.63 -13.25
N ILE A 39 9.53 -6.88 -12.64
CA ILE A 39 9.64 -6.44 -11.24
C ILE A 39 9.69 -7.64 -10.28
N ALA A 40 8.91 -8.71 -10.50
CA ALA A 40 8.96 -9.91 -9.67
C ALA A 40 10.34 -10.59 -9.74
N SER A 41 10.94 -10.67 -10.93
CA SER A 41 12.31 -11.18 -11.09
C SER A 41 13.34 -10.30 -10.39
N GLN A 42 13.20 -8.98 -10.45
CA GLN A 42 14.08 -8.04 -9.73
C GLN A 42 13.95 -8.20 -8.20
N LEU A 43 12.76 -8.51 -7.69
CA LEU A 43 12.57 -8.78 -6.26
C LEU A 43 13.35 -10.03 -5.81
N VAL A 44 13.40 -11.08 -6.63
CA VAL A 44 14.04 -12.35 -6.25
C VAL A 44 15.54 -12.38 -6.56
N TYR A 45 15.95 -11.85 -7.70
CA TYR A 45 17.32 -11.95 -8.21
C TYR A 45 18.11 -10.64 -8.13
N GLY A 46 17.42 -9.50 -8.09
CA GLY A 46 18.05 -8.18 -8.07
C GLY A 46 18.89 -7.94 -6.82
N GLU A 47 19.82 -6.99 -6.90
CA GLU A 47 20.82 -6.76 -5.86
C GLU A 47 20.20 -6.42 -4.50
N THR A 48 19.18 -5.56 -4.50
CA THR A 48 18.44 -5.17 -3.29
C THR A 48 17.41 -6.23 -2.91
N GLY A 49 16.56 -6.64 -3.86
CA GLY A 49 15.46 -7.56 -3.62
C GLY A 49 15.89 -8.87 -2.97
N LYS A 50 16.98 -9.49 -3.46
CA LYS A 50 17.48 -10.76 -2.91
C LYS A 50 17.95 -10.67 -1.46
N LYS A 51 18.27 -9.45 -0.97
CA LYS A 51 18.76 -9.18 0.39
C LYS A 51 17.61 -8.84 1.36
N LEU A 52 16.40 -8.57 0.87
CA LEU A 52 15.25 -8.28 1.72
C LEU A 52 14.94 -9.46 2.65
N ARG A 53 14.86 -9.16 3.94
CA ARG A 53 14.52 -10.13 4.99
C ARG A 53 13.02 -10.37 5.13
N VAL A 54 12.20 -9.37 4.81
CA VAL A 54 10.74 -9.45 4.95
C VAL A 54 10.09 -8.93 3.67
N ILE A 55 9.20 -9.74 3.08
CA ILE A 55 8.39 -9.40 1.90
C ILE A 55 6.96 -9.85 2.19
N LEU A 56 6.07 -8.91 2.50
CA LEU A 56 4.68 -9.22 2.89
C LEU A 56 3.70 -8.44 2.03
N GLY A 57 2.72 -9.14 1.44
CA GLY A 57 1.68 -8.51 0.62
C GLY A 57 0.93 -9.52 -0.24
N GLY A 58 0.43 -9.08 -1.38
CA GLY A 58 -0.23 -9.94 -2.36
C GLY A 58 0.63 -10.15 -3.60
N GLY A 59 0.01 -10.69 -4.65
CA GLY A 59 0.58 -10.77 -5.99
C GLY A 59 1.16 -12.14 -6.34
N ARG A 60 0.77 -13.22 -5.66
CA ARG A 60 1.29 -14.59 -5.91
C ARG A 60 1.34 -14.93 -7.40
N ARG A 61 0.31 -14.57 -8.16
CA ARG A 61 0.21 -14.90 -9.59
C ARG A 61 1.36 -14.34 -10.43
N LYS A 62 2.03 -13.28 -9.98
CA LYS A 62 3.22 -12.69 -10.64
C LYS A 62 4.49 -13.53 -10.46
N PHE A 63 4.48 -14.45 -9.50
CA PHE A 63 5.64 -15.26 -9.13
C PHE A 63 5.55 -16.72 -9.60
N ILE A 64 4.35 -17.19 -9.98
CA ILE A 64 4.14 -18.58 -10.39
C ILE A 64 3.87 -18.72 -11.91
N PRO A 65 4.32 -19.81 -12.55
CA PRO A 65 4.02 -20.12 -13.94
C PRO A 65 2.53 -20.26 -14.20
N LYS A 66 2.08 -19.89 -15.41
CA LYS A 66 0.68 -20.01 -15.84
C LYS A 66 0.10 -21.42 -15.76
N ASP A 67 0.95 -22.44 -15.83
CA ASP A 67 0.55 -23.85 -15.78
C ASP A 67 0.46 -24.39 -14.34
N LEU A 68 0.91 -23.60 -13.35
CA LEU A 68 0.75 -23.89 -11.93
C LEU A 68 -0.36 -23.01 -11.33
N LYS A 69 -0.97 -23.51 -10.26
CA LYS A 69 -2.00 -22.80 -9.51
C LYS A 69 -1.52 -22.52 -8.09
N ASP A 70 -1.96 -21.39 -7.54
CA ASP A 70 -1.69 -21.03 -6.15
C ASP A 70 -2.61 -21.77 -5.18
N GLU A 71 -2.48 -21.44 -3.88
CA GLU A 71 -3.23 -22.06 -2.79
C GLU A 71 -4.74 -21.81 -2.88
N ASP A 72 -5.18 -20.79 -3.63
CA ASP A 72 -6.59 -20.49 -3.92
C ASP A 72 -7.04 -21.05 -5.30
N ASN A 73 -6.26 -21.95 -5.90
CA ASN A 73 -6.53 -22.58 -7.20
C ASN A 73 -6.60 -21.56 -8.36
N ILE A 74 -5.92 -20.42 -8.23
CA ILE A 74 -5.78 -19.39 -9.27
C ILE A 74 -4.50 -19.66 -10.07
N PRO A 75 -4.55 -19.72 -11.42
CA PRO A 75 -3.37 -19.93 -12.23
C PRO A 75 -2.40 -18.75 -12.12
N GLY A 76 -1.11 -19.05 -12.23
CA GLY A 76 -0.07 -18.05 -12.35
C GLY A 76 -0.13 -17.25 -13.63
N GLN A 77 0.78 -16.30 -13.77
CA GLN A 77 0.88 -15.47 -14.98
C GLN A 77 2.21 -15.65 -15.71
N ARG A 78 3.25 -16.18 -15.05
CA ARG A 78 4.56 -16.26 -15.69
C ARG A 78 4.55 -17.20 -16.90
N MET A 79 5.18 -16.76 -17.99
CA MET A 79 5.27 -17.52 -19.25
C MET A 79 6.62 -18.21 -19.44
N ASP A 80 7.62 -17.82 -18.65
CA ASP A 80 8.97 -18.38 -18.65
C ASP A 80 9.11 -19.74 -17.93
N GLY A 81 8.03 -20.24 -17.31
CA GLY A 81 8.03 -21.51 -16.59
C GLY A 81 8.72 -21.47 -15.23
N VAL A 82 9.13 -20.30 -14.73
CA VAL A 82 9.86 -20.15 -13.48
C VAL A 82 8.90 -19.94 -12.30
N ASN A 83 9.07 -20.72 -11.23
CA ASN A 83 8.42 -20.46 -9.94
C ASN A 83 9.34 -19.64 -9.03
N LEU A 84 9.14 -18.32 -9.02
CA LEU A 84 9.97 -17.39 -8.26
C LEU A 84 9.84 -17.53 -6.74
N ILE A 85 8.73 -18.04 -6.22
CA ILE A 85 8.58 -18.33 -4.78
C ILE A 85 9.57 -19.43 -4.37
N SER A 86 9.62 -20.51 -5.16
CA SER A 86 10.59 -21.59 -4.93
C SER A 86 12.02 -21.11 -5.11
N GLN A 87 12.29 -20.30 -6.14
CA GLN A 87 13.63 -19.73 -6.38
C GLN A 87 14.09 -18.84 -5.22
N TRP A 88 13.20 -17.99 -4.70
CA TRP A 88 13.48 -17.20 -3.51
C TRP A 88 13.77 -18.10 -2.30
N TYR A 89 12.92 -19.10 -2.03
CA TYR A 89 13.07 -19.99 -0.86
C TYR A 89 14.41 -20.76 -0.89
N TYR A 90 14.75 -21.37 -2.02
CA TYR A 90 15.99 -22.13 -2.17
C TYR A 90 17.24 -21.26 -2.30
N SER A 91 17.09 -19.95 -2.57
CA SER A 91 18.22 -19.02 -2.56
C SER A 91 18.72 -18.68 -1.14
N LYS A 92 17.93 -18.97 -0.10
CA LYS A 92 18.26 -18.60 1.28
C LYS A 92 19.01 -19.73 2.01
N PRO A 93 19.80 -19.41 3.04
CA PRO A 93 20.47 -20.43 3.85
C PRO A 93 19.47 -21.44 4.43
N LEU A 94 19.86 -22.71 4.48
CA LEU A 94 18.99 -23.80 4.92
C LEU A 94 18.42 -23.54 6.32
N GLY A 95 17.10 -23.70 6.47
CA GLY A 95 16.41 -23.53 7.75
C GLY A 95 16.01 -22.08 8.10
N THR A 96 16.54 -21.09 7.38
CA THR A 96 16.37 -19.66 7.74
C THR A 96 15.14 -18.99 7.12
N ALA A 97 14.63 -19.53 6.00
CA ALA A 97 13.50 -18.96 5.26
C ALA A 97 12.15 -19.60 5.61
N ARG A 98 11.09 -18.78 5.61
CA ARG A 98 9.70 -19.22 5.69
C ARG A 98 8.88 -18.53 4.60
N TYR A 99 8.04 -19.32 3.94
CA TYR A 99 6.99 -18.83 3.05
C TYR A 99 5.63 -19.14 3.68
N VAL A 100 4.73 -18.17 3.72
CA VAL A 100 3.36 -18.30 4.24
C VAL A 100 2.38 -17.64 3.29
N SER A 101 1.14 -18.11 3.27
CA SER A 101 0.12 -17.65 2.31
C SER A 101 -1.24 -17.33 2.94
N ASN A 102 -1.38 -17.45 4.25
CA ASN A 102 -2.57 -17.07 5.01
C ASN A 102 -2.20 -16.50 6.39
N ARG A 103 -3.18 -15.87 7.04
CA ARG A 103 -3.02 -15.23 8.34
C ARG A 103 -2.65 -16.20 9.46
N ALA A 104 -3.29 -17.37 9.52
CA ALA A 104 -3.05 -18.34 10.59
C ALA A 104 -1.59 -18.81 10.60
N ASP A 105 -1.05 -19.16 9.42
CA ASP A 105 0.34 -19.59 9.28
C ASP A 105 1.33 -18.46 9.62
N LEU A 106 1.02 -17.22 9.21
CA LEU A 106 1.84 -16.05 9.55
C LEU A 106 1.95 -15.87 11.07
N LEU A 107 0.82 -15.93 11.78
CA LEU A 107 0.77 -15.69 13.22
C LEU A 107 1.28 -16.88 14.06
N ALA A 108 1.36 -18.07 13.46
CA ALA A 108 1.94 -19.25 14.09
C ALA A 108 3.48 -19.27 14.06
N LEU A 109 4.13 -18.34 13.34
CA LEU A 109 5.58 -18.31 13.22
C LEU A 109 6.26 -17.92 14.53
N ASN A 110 7.35 -18.63 14.85
CA ASN A 110 8.33 -18.15 15.82
C ASN A 110 9.29 -17.16 15.14
N PHE A 111 8.97 -15.87 15.17
CA PHE A 111 9.73 -14.83 14.43
C PHE A 111 11.21 -14.73 14.82
N THR A 112 11.62 -15.19 16.00
CA THR A 112 13.05 -15.19 16.40
C THR A 112 13.88 -16.19 15.58
N GLU A 113 13.26 -17.27 15.10
CA GLU A 113 13.88 -18.34 14.30
C GLU A 113 13.80 -18.11 12.78
N VAL A 114 13.07 -17.08 12.33
CA VAL A 114 12.89 -16.76 10.91
C VAL A 114 13.81 -15.60 10.53
N ASP A 115 14.74 -15.81 9.59
CA ASP A 115 15.62 -14.72 9.10
C ASP A 115 15.12 -14.11 7.79
N TYR A 116 14.39 -14.91 7.00
CA TYR A 116 13.79 -14.51 5.73
C TYR A 116 12.32 -14.92 5.70
N LEU A 117 11.43 -13.95 5.62
CA LEU A 117 9.99 -14.15 5.59
C LEU A 117 9.42 -13.62 4.27
N MET A 118 8.81 -14.50 3.48
CA MET A 118 7.96 -14.12 2.36
C MET A 118 6.52 -14.53 2.65
N GLY A 119 5.61 -13.56 2.66
CA GLY A 119 4.19 -13.77 2.86
C GLY A 119 3.41 -13.21 1.69
N LEU A 120 2.82 -14.08 0.87
CA LEU A 120 2.00 -13.67 -0.27
C LEU A 120 0.56 -14.19 -0.07
N PHE A 121 -0.33 -13.31 0.35
CA PHE A 121 -1.64 -13.67 0.92
C PHE A 121 -2.80 -13.62 -0.08
N ASN A 122 -2.54 -13.26 -1.33
CA ASN A 122 -3.54 -13.25 -2.38
C ASN A 122 -2.88 -13.42 -3.76
N ALA A 123 -3.62 -14.00 -4.71
CA ALA A 123 -3.23 -14.05 -6.11
C ALA A 123 -2.91 -12.66 -6.68
N ASP A 124 -3.68 -11.65 -6.29
CA ASP A 124 -3.56 -10.26 -6.73
C ASP A 124 -3.30 -9.33 -5.53
N HIS A 125 -3.90 -8.13 -5.49
CA HIS A 125 -3.90 -7.35 -4.26
C HIS A 125 -4.64 -8.07 -3.13
N LEU A 126 -4.27 -7.81 -1.88
CA LEU A 126 -5.13 -8.18 -0.75
C LEU A 126 -6.54 -7.56 -0.90
N PRO A 127 -7.58 -8.20 -0.34
CA PRO A 127 -8.91 -7.63 -0.30
C PRO A 127 -8.90 -6.28 0.43
N PHE A 128 -9.91 -5.44 0.17
CA PHE A 128 -10.15 -4.29 1.03
C PHE A 128 -10.50 -4.79 2.44
N HIS A 129 -10.17 -4.04 3.48
CA HIS A 129 -10.50 -4.32 4.87
C HIS A 129 -11.98 -4.64 5.07
N LEU A 130 -12.87 -3.86 4.45
CA LEU A 130 -14.32 -4.11 4.52
C LEU A 130 -14.78 -5.39 3.78
N ASP A 131 -13.92 -6.00 2.97
CA ASP A 131 -14.19 -7.23 2.22
C ASP A 131 -13.33 -8.42 2.72
N ALA A 132 -12.42 -8.19 3.66
CA ALA A 132 -11.46 -9.17 4.14
C ALA A 132 -12.13 -10.23 5.04
N ARG A 133 -11.60 -11.45 4.99
CA ARG A 133 -11.98 -12.55 5.89
C ARG A 133 -10.99 -12.56 7.07
N PRO A 134 -11.40 -12.20 8.29
CA PRO A 134 -10.47 -12.02 9.42
C PRO A 134 -9.62 -13.24 9.79
N ASP A 135 -10.09 -14.45 9.47
CA ASP A 135 -9.38 -15.70 9.76
C ASP A 135 -8.38 -16.11 8.65
N VAL A 136 -8.48 -15.51 7.45
CA VAL A 136 -7.68 -15.89 6.29
C VAL A 136 -6.74 -14.78 5.85
N ASP A 137 -7.26 -13.56 5.78
CA ASP A 137 -6.58 -12.41 5.21
C ASP A 137 -5.95 -11.59 6.35
N PRO A 138 -4.60 -11.44 6.42
CA PRO A 138 -3.98 -10.64 7.46
C PRO A 138 -4.29 -9.15 7.29
N SER A 139 -4.54 -8.47 8.40
CA SER A 139 -4.63 -7.01 8.46
C SER A 139 -3.25 -6.36 8.21
N LEU A 140 -3.22 -5.06 7.89
CA LEU A 140 -1.95 -4.34 7.76
C LEU A 140 -1.21 -4.29 9.10
N GLY A 141 -1.94 -4.28 10.22
CA GLY A 141 -1.39 -4.46 11.56
C GLY A 141 -0.71 -5.81 11.76
N ASP A 142 -1.33 -6.92 11.34
CA ASP A 142 -0.71 -8.27 11.41
C ASP A 142 0.60 -8.32 10.61
N LEU A 143 0.60 -7.74 9.39
CA LEU A 143 1.80 -7.70 8.54
C LEU A 143 2.91 -6.86 9.17
N THR A 144 2.56 -5.71 9.73
CA THR A 144 3.51 -4.80 10.41
C THR A 144 4.09 -5.47 11.65
N TYR A 145 3.26 -6.12 12.46
CA TYR A 145 3.68 -6.91 13.61
C TYR A 145 4.70 -7.98 13.18
N ALA A 146 4.35 -8.82 12.21
CA ALA A 146 5.24 -9.89 11.75
C ALA A 146 6.57 -9.35 11.21
N ALA A 147 6.53 -8.24 10.46
CA ALA A 147 7.72 -7.61 9.92
C ALA A 147 8.66 -7.10 11.02
N ILE A 148 8.16 -6.31 11.96
CA ILE A 148 8.97 -5.76 13.05
C ILE A 148 9.50 -6.88 13.94
N ARG A 149 8.69 -7.89 14.27
CA ARG A 149 9.13 -9.03 15.10
C ARG A 149 10.26 -9.83 14.45
N THR A 150 10.27 -9.91 13.11
CA THR A 150 11.34 -10.57 12.33
C THR A 150 12.61 -9.70 12.25
N LEU A 151 12.46 -8.38 12.10
CA LEU A 151 13.56 -7.44 11.88
C LEU A 151 14.24 -6.93 13.16
N GLN A 152 13.49 -6.75 14.25
CA GLN A 152 13.98 -6.15 15.50
C GLN A 152 15.12 -6.93 16.18
N LYS A 153 15.37 -8.18 15.76
CA LYS A 153 16.44 -9.01 16.31
C LYS A 153 17.83 -8.65 15.80
N TYR A 154 17.93 -7.83 14.75
CA TYR A 154 19.19 -7.39 14.18
C TYR A 154 19.68 -6.12 14.89
N PRO A 155 20.82 -6.15 15.58
CA PRO A 155 21.32 -5.01 16.38
C PRO A 155 21.74 -3.82 15.52
N GLU A 156 22.00 -4.01 14.22
CA GLU A 156 22.33 -2.94 13.28
C GLU A 156 21.11 -2.09 12.89
N GLY A 157 19.89 -2.48 13.32
CA GLY A 157 18.65 -1.81 12.97
C GLY A 157 18.06 -2.30 11.64
N TYR A 158 16.98 -1.65 11.21
CA TYR A 158 16.26 -2.01 9.99
C TYR A 158 15.58 -0.80 9.35
N VAL A 159 15.33 -0.91 8.03
CA VAL A 159 14.41 -0.05 7.31
C VAL A 159 13.18 -0.88 6.95
N LEU A 160 12.00 -0.38 7.30
CA LEU A 160 10.73 -1.02 7.00
C LEU A 160 9.83 -0.06 6.24
N PHE A 161 9.32 -0.51 5.10
CA PHE A 161 8.30 0.17 4.32
C PHE A 161 6.95 -0.52 4.53
N VAL A 162 5.95 0.24 4.98
CA VAL A 162 4.57 -0.23 5.19
C VAL A 162 3.63 0.64 4.35
N GLU A 163 2.81 0.02 3.52
CA GLU A 163 1.94 0.73 2.57
C GLU A 163 0.46 0.42 2.82
N GLY A 164 -0.32 1.46 3.10
CA GLY A 164 -1.79 1.44 3.04
C GLY A 164 -2.33 1.53 1.62
N GLY A 165 -1.74 0.82 0.64
CA GLY A 165 -1.92 1.15 -0.78
C GLY A 165 -3.31 0.86 -1.37
N LYS A 166 -4.22 0.28 -0.60
CA LYS A 166 -5.62 0.10 -1.02
C LYS A 166 -6.48 1.36 -0.82
N ILE A 167 -5.98 2.37 -0.09
CA ILE A 167 -6.58 3.71 0.00
C ILE A 167 -6.78 4.27 -1.41
N ASP A 168 -5.70 4.30 -2.20
CA ASP A 168 -5.67 4.74 -3.60
C ASP A 168 -6.68 3.97 -4.46
N LEU A 169 -6.61 2.64 -4.43
CA LEU A 169 -7.52 1.80 -5.22
C LEU A 169 -8.99 2.07 -4.90
N ALA A 170 -9.34 2.34 -3.64
CA ALA A 170 -10.71 2.66 -3.27
C ALA A 170 -11.15 4.03 -3.80
N HIS A 171 -10.26 5.04 -3.76
CA HIS A 171 -10.52 6.35 -4.33
C HIS A 171 -10.70 6.30 -5.85
N HIS A 172 -9.88 5.53 -6.57
CA HIS A 172 -10.05 5.29 -8.01
C HIS A 172 -11.44 4.77 -8.39
N PHE A 173 -12.13 4.06 -7.48
CA PHE A 173 -13.51 3.59 -7.67
C PHE A 173 -14.57 4.51 -7.03
N THR A 174 -14.19 5.67 -6.48
CA THR A 174 -15.02 6.60 -5.69
C THR A 174 -15.70 5.96 -4.48
N LYS A 175 -15.10 4.91 -3.91
CA LYS A 175 -15.62 4.16 -2.76
C LYS A 175 -15.04 4.72 -1.46
N ALA A 176 -15.53 5.89 -1.03
CA ALA A 176 -14.99 6.59 0.13
C ALA A 176 -15.05 5.76 1.43
N ALA A 177 -16.09 4.93 1.60
CA ALA A 177 -16.20 4.01 2.75
C ALA A 177 -15.02 3.03 2.82
N LYS A 178 -14.61 2.47 1.67
CA LYS A 178 -13.44 1.59 1.60
C LYS A 178 -12.16 2.38 1.80
N ALA A 179 -12.01 3.54 1.14
CA ALA A 179 -10.81 4.36 1.25
C ALA A 179 -10.52 4.77 2.71
N LEU A 180 -11.52 5.30 3.41
CA LEU A 180 -11.38 5.69 4.81
C LEU A 180 -11.14 4.48 5.72
N SER A 181 -11.76 3.33 5.44
CA SER A 181 -11.48 2.10 6.18
C SER A 181 -10.04 1.60 5.98
N GLU A 182 -9.46 1.74 4.78
CA GLU A 182 -8.05 1.42 4.54
C GLU A 182 -7.13 2.43 5.25
N THR A 183 -7.52 3.70 5.33
CA THR A 183 -6.79 4.72 6.09
C THR A 183 -6.77 4.40 7.59
N VAL A 184 -7.87 3.88 8.14
CA VAL A 184 -7.92 3.39 9.52
C VAL A 184 -6.97 2.20 9.71
N GLN A 185 -6.92 1.25 8.77
CA GLN A 185 -5.97 0.14 8.79
C GLN A 185 -4.50 0.61 8.78
N LEU A 186 -4.16 1.66 8.02
CA LEU A 186 -2.83 2.28 8.09
C LEU A 186 -2.56 2.92 9.46
N SER A 187 -3.54 3.61 10.04
CA SER A 187 -3.42 4.18 11.38
C SER A 187 -3.20 3.10 12.45
N GLU A 188 -3.87 1.95 12.35
CA GLU A 188 -3.67 0.79 13.24
C GLU A 188 -2.26 0.20 13.08
N ALA A 189 -1.76 0.09 11.84
CA ALA A 189 -0.39 -0.36 11.58
C ALA A 189 0.67 0.58 12.17
N VAL A 190 0.45 1.90 12.09
CA VAL A 190 1.31 2.90 12.76
C VAL A 190 1.30 2.71 14.28
N GLN A 191 0.13 2.46 14.87
CA GLN A 191 0.02 2.18 16.31
C GLN A 191 0.77 0.89 16.69
N VAL A 192 0.67 -0.18 15.89
CA VAL A 192 1.43 -1.41 16.10
C VAL A 192 2.94 -1.14 16.05
N ALA A 193 3.40 -0.35 15.07
CA ALA A 193 4.81 0.02 14.98
C ALA A 193 5.28 0.78 16.23
N GLN A 194 4.53 1.80 16.66
CA GLN A 194 4.85 2.55 17.88
C GLN A 194 4.89 1.68 19.14
N GLN A 195 4.06 0.63 19.24
CA GLN A 195 4.06 -0.29 20.37
C GLN A 195 5.25 -1.25 20.38
N LEU A 196 5.86 -1.49 19.22
CA LEU A 196 6.97 -2.44 19.04
C LEU A 196 8.34 -1.77 18.90
N SER A 197 8.39 -0.43 18.87
CA SER A 197 9.62 0.35 18.69
C SER A 197 9.76 1.43 19.77
N SER A 198 10.97 1.95 19.99
CA SER A 198 11.21 3.07 20.90
C SER A 198 11.36 4.38 20.14
N SER A 199 10.85 5.50 20.67
CA SER A 199 11.19 6.83 20.12
C SER A 199 12.65 7.22 20.29
N ASP A 200 13.41 6.50 21.11
CA ASP A 200 14.80 6.81 21.36
C ASP A 200 15.70 6.36 20.20
N ASP A 201 15.27 5.36 19.43
CA ASP A 201 16.09 4.74 18.36
C ASP A 201 15.35 4.56 17.02
N THR A 202 14.03 4.78 16.97
CA THR A 202 13.23 4.54 15.76
C THR A 202 12.63 5.82 15.22
N LEU A 203 13.07 6.23 14.02
CA LEU A 203 12.41 7.27 13.24
C LEU A 203 11.22 6.66 12.48
N LEU A 204 10.00 7.04 12.86
CA LEU A 204 8.76 6.66 12.20
C LEU A 204 8.22 7.84 11.39
N LEU A 205 7.98 7.60 10.09
CA LEU A 205 7.43 8.57 9.16
C LEU A 205 6.12 8.06 8.55
N VAL A 206 5.13 8.94 8.43
CA VAL A 206 3.87 8.68 7.72
C VAL A 206 3.66 9.78 6.69
N THR A 207 3.48 9.43 5.43
CA THR A 207 3.19 10.37 4.35
C THR A 207 2.36 9.70 3.25
N ALA A 208 2.02 10.43 2.20
CA ALA A 208 1.40 9.91 1.00
C ALA A 208 2.31 10.14 -0.21
N ASP A 209 2.15 9.31 -1.23
CA ASP A 209 2.77 9.49 -2.54
C ASP A 209 2.07 10.61 -3.34
N HIS A 210 0.76 10.72 -3.23
CA HIS A 210 -0.08 11.80 -3.78
C HIS A 210 -1.46 11.87 -3.08
N SER A 211 -2.27 12.86 -3.42
CA SER A 211 -3.66 13.00 -2.95
C SER A 211 -4.66 12.35 -3.92
N HIS A 212 -5.95 12.56 -3.70
CA HIS A 212 -7.08 12.25 -4.58
C HIS A 212 -8.04 13.44 -4.65
N THR A 213 -8.93 13.46 -5.65
CA THR A 213 -9.90 14.53 -5.87
C THR A 213 -11.13 14.46 -4.93
N MET A 214 -11.01 13.78 -3.80
CA MET A 214 -12.06 13.71 -2.78
C MET A 214 -12.16 15.05 -2.04
N SER A 215 -13.38 15.54 -1.86
CA SER A 215 -13.67 16.74 -1.09
C SER A 215 -14.61 16.47 0.07
N LEU A 216 -14.50 17.29 1.11
CA LEU A 216 -15.39 17.32 2.26
C LEU A 216 -16.29 18.55 2.20
N SER A 217 -17.57 18.36 1.86
CA SER A 217 -18.55 19.42 1.69
C SER A 217 -19.19 19.84 3.01
N GLY A 218 -19.36 21.15 3.22
CA GLY A 218 -20.12 21.73 4.33
C GLY A 218 -21.64 21.70 4.12
N TYR A 219 -22.47 21.91 5.15
CA TYR A 219 -22.15 22.23 6.55
C TYR A 219 -22.79 21.18 7.49
N ALA A 220 -22.31 19.93 7.38
CA ALA A 220 -22.76 18.84 8.24
C ALA A 220 -22.54 19.18 9.73
N LYS A 221 -23.51 18.83 10.58
CA LYS A 221 -23.42 19.07 12.03
C LYS A 221 -22.36 18.16 12.65
N ARG A 222 -21.77 18.60 13.77
CA ARG A 222 -20.87 17.76 14.57
C ARG A 222 -21.57 16.45 14.96
N GLY A 223 -20.89 15.32 14.76
CA GLY A 223 -21.43 13.99 15.01
C GLY A 223 -22.22 13.39 13.83
N ASN A 224 -22.35 14.10 12.71
CA ASN A 224 -22.86 13.52 11.47
C ASN A 224 -21.90 12.45 10.96
N ASP A 225 -22.47 11.36 10.41
CA ASP A 225 -21.69 10.33 9.75
C ASP A 225 -20.95 10.92 8.53
N ILE A 226 -19.63 10.75 8.48
CA ILE A 226 -18.80 11.25 7.38
C ILE A 226 -19.18 10.59 6.04
N LEU A 227 -19.68 9.36 6.09
CA LEU A 227 -20.15 8.58 4.94
C LEU A 227 -21.60 8.92 4.57
N GLY A 228 -22.30 9.67 5.42
CA GLY A 228 -23.72 9.96 5.27
C GLY A 228 -24.05 11.16 4.39
N LEU A 229 -25.35 11.47 4.35
CA LEU A 229 -25.86 12.73 3.81
C LEU A 229 -25.38 13.91 4.68
N ASN A 230 -25.24 15.08 4.08
CA ASN A 230 -24.77 16.29 4.75
C ASN A 230 -25.76 16.83 5.79
N GLY A 231 -27.04 16.43 5.72
CA GLY A 231 -28.13 16.94 6.55
C GLY A 231 -28.73 18.26 6.03
N GLN A 232 -28.08 18.92 5.06
CA GLN A 232 -28.63 20.03 4.29
C GLN A 232 -29.13 19.54 2.92
N LEU A 233 -30.05 20.32 2.33
CA LEU A 233 -30.47 20.12 0.94
C LEU A 233 -29.75 21.13 0.05
N SER A 234 -29.46 20.75 -1.19
CA SER A 234 -28.99 21.71 -2.19
C SER A 234 -30.01 22.83 -2.35
N ASP A 235 -29.54 24.07 -2.42
CA ASP A 235 -30.36 25.25 -2.70
C ASP A 235 -30.80 25.34 -4.17
N GLY A 236 -30.04 24.73 -5.09
CA GLY A 236 -30.35 24.67 -6.52
C GLY A 236 -31.43 23.66 -6.90
N ASP A 237 -31.32 22.40 -6.43
CA ASP A 237 -32.25 21.32 -6.84
C ASP A 237 -33.12 20.76 -5.70
N ARG A 238 -32.94 21.25 -4.47
CA ARG A 238 -33.65 20.81 -3.25
C ARG A 238 -33.50 19.32 -2.93
N LYS A 239 -32.47 18.64 -3.46
CA LYS A 239 -32.21 17.22 -3.19
C LYS A 239 -31.08 17.04 -2.15
N PRO A 240 -31.08 15.94 -1.36
CA PRO A 240 -30.00 15.63 -0.42
C PRO A 240 -28.68 15.36 -1.13
N TYR A 241 -27.55 15.72 -0.52
CA TYR A 241 -26.20 15.44 -1.03
C TYR A 241 -25.32 14.84 0.08
N THR A 242 -24.28 14.10 -0.30
CA THR A 242 -23.32 13.48 0.63
C THR A 242 -22.33 14.50 1.18
N THR A 243 -21.79 14.21 2.36
CA THR A 243 -20.70 15.01 2.92
C THR A 243 -19.41 14.87 2.09
N LEU A 244 -19.13 13.67 1.58
CA LEU A 244 -18.01 13.41 0.69
C LEU A 244 -18.44 13.42 -0.77
N SER A 245 -17.56 13.85 -1.66
CA SER A 245 -17.73 13.78 -3.11
C SER A 245 -16.38 13.79 -3.80
N TYR A 246 -16.36 13.51 -5.11
CA TYR A 246 -15.16 13.53 -5.93
C TYR A 246 -15.27 14.53 -7.08
N ALA A 247 -14.15 15.04 -7.59
CA ALA A 247 -14.18 15.85 -8.81
C ALA A 247 -14.49 14.99 -10.04
N ASN A 248 -13.92 13.79 -10.12
CA ASN A 248 -14.13 12.87 -11.24
C ASN A 248 -14.18 11.39 -10.78
N GLY A 249 -14.50 10.47 -11.69
CA GLY A 249 -14.44 9.04 -11.41
C GLY A 249 -15.63 8.20 -11.92
N PRO A 250 -15.62 6.90 -11.63
CA PRO A 250 -16.62 5.96 -12.11
C PRO A 250 -17.92 6.00 -11.34
N GLY A 251 -18.95 5.44 -12.00
CA GLY A 251 -20.20 5.07 -11.36
C GLY A 251 -20.91 6.23 -10.68
N GLY A 252 -21.38 6.00 -9.47
CA GLY A 252 -22.22 6.93 -8.72
C GLY A 252 -23.64 7.03 -9.30
N PRO A 253 -24.54 7.77 -8.62
CA PRO A 253 -25.93 7.88 -9.06
C PRO A 253 -26.03 8.41 -10.50
N ILE A 254 -26.72 7.66 -11.36
CA ILE A 254 -26.88 8.00 -12.78
C ILE A 254 -27.92 9.11 -12.88
N ASN A 255 -27.55 10.24 -13.46
CA ASN A 255 -28.48 11.33 -13.69
C ASN A 255 -29.71 10.85 -14.46
N GLY A 256 -30.88 11.40 -14.13
CA GLY A 256 -32.12 11.08 -14.81
C GLY A 256 -32.10 11.47 -16.29
N PRO A 257 -33.16 11.11 -17.04
CA PRO A 257 -33.19 11.26 -18.51
C PRO A 257 -32.96 12.70 -19.01
N ARG A 258 -33.14 13.71 -18.17
CA ARG A 258 -32.92 15.13 -18.50
C ARG A 258 -31.68 15.70 -17.82
N GLY A 259 -30.78 14.86 -17.32
CA GLY A 259 -29.56 15.26 -16.62
C GLY A 259 -29.79 15.61 -15.14
N GLU A 260 -30.97 15.36 -14.59
CA GLU A 260 -31.27 15.66 -13.20
C GLU A 260 -30.51 14.75 -12.23
N ARG A 261 -29.96 15.34 -11.16
CA ARG A 261 -29.26 14.57 -10.12
C ARG A 261 -30.21 13.59 -9.42
N VAL A 262 -29.71 12.40 -9.09
CA VAL A 262 -30.49 11.40 -8.32
C VAL A 262 -30.79 11.91 -6.90
N VAL A 263 -31.96 11.55 -6.39
CA VAL A 263 -32.30 11.75 -4.97
C VAL A 263 -31.61 10.67 -4.15
N LEU A 264 -30.60 11.05 -3.37
CA LEU A 264 -29.88 10.12 -2.49
C LEU A 264 -30.70 9.80 -1.23
N THR A 265 -30.60 8.56 -0.77
CA THR A 265 -31.21 8.10 0.49
C THR A 265 -30.14 7.59 1.45
N GLU A 266 -30.48 7.57 2.75
CA GLU A 266 -29.64 6.97 3.79
C GLU A 266 -29.32 5.49 3.52
N SER A 267 -30.26 4.73 2.95
CA SER A 267 -30.03 3.33 2.61
C SER A 267 -28.99 3.15 1.51
N MET A 268 -28.93 4.05 0.53
CA MET A 268 -27.95 4.00 -0.56
C MET A 268 -26.53 4.26 -0.03
N VAL A 269 -26.35 5.30 0.77
CA VAL A 269 -25.02 5.73 1.24
C VAL A 269 -24.43 4.79 2.30
N ARG A 270 -25.27 3.96 2.94
CA ARG A 270 -24.84 2.89 3.87
C ARG A 270 -24.28 1.64 3.18
N ASP A 271 -24.46 1.51 1.86
CA ASP A 271 -23.85 0.41 1.13
C ASP A 271 -22.32 0.61 1.09
N ARG A 272 -21.57 -0.41 1.49
CA ARG A 272 -20.10 -0.40 1.48
C ARG A 272 -19.51 -0.27 0.08
N ASP A 273 -20.28 -0.62 -0.94
CA ASP A 273 -19.91 -0.49 -2.35
C ASP A 273 -20.49 0.76 -3.01
N PHE A 274 -21.15 1.63 -2.24
CA PHE A 274 -21.65 2.91 -2.72
C PHE A 274 -20.52 3.75 -3.33
N GLN A 275 -20.73 4.13 -4.59
CA GLN A 275 -19.83 5.03 -5.32
C GLN A 275 -20.35 6.46 -5.14
N TYR A 276 -19.50 7.31 -4.58
CA TYR A 276 -19.89 8.65 -4.17
C TYR A 276 -20.11 9.56 -5.38
N PRO A 277 -20.91 10.64 -5.22
CA PRO A 277 -21.11 11.61 -6.29
C PRO A 277 -19.81 12.20 -6.81
N LYS A 278 -19.79 12.45 -8.11
CA LYS A 278 -18.68 12.98 -8.88
C LYS A 278 -19.17 13.99 -9.93
N VAL A 279 -18.32 14.92 -10.35
CA VAL A 279 -18.66 15.93 -11.36
C VAL A 279 -18.38 15.42 -12.77
N VAL A 280 -17.18 14.90 -13.03
CA VAL A 280 -16.75 14.42 -14.35
C VAL A 280 -16.73 12.89 -14.40
N PRO A 281 -17.58 12.22 -15.22
CA PRO A 281 -17.60 10.77 -15.30
C PRO A 281 -16.35 10.23 -16.00
N MET A 282 -15.66 9.29 -15.36
CA MET A 282 -14.46 8.63 -15.87
C MET A 282 -14.48 7.14 -15.53
N LYS A 283 -13.60 6.34 -16.14
CA LYS A 283 -13.47 4.91 -15.79
C LYS A 283 -12.85 4.72 -14.39
N TYR A 284 -11.93 5.60 -14.03
CA TYR A 284 -11.27 5.68 -12.73
C TYR A 284 -11.20 7.15 -12.35
N GLU A 285 -11.33 7.41 -11.05
CA GLU A 285 -11.01 8.72 -10.49
C GLU A 285 -9.51 9.00 -10.63
N THR A 286 -9.08 10.27 -10.69
CA THR A 286 -7.69 10.66 -10.86
C THR A 286 -7.03 11.01 -9.53
N HIS A 287 -5.71 10.88 -9.43
CA HIS A 287 -4.97 11.44 -8.30
C HIS A 287 -5.20 12.97 -8.18
N GLY A 288 -5.04 13.47 -6.96
CA GLY A 288 -5.02 14.89 -6.62
C GLY A 288 -3.59 15.41 -6.64
N GLY A 289 -3.41 16.65 -7.10
CA GLY A 289 -2.11 17.33 -7.17
C GLY A 289 -1.83 18.26 -5.99
N ASP A 290 -2.66 18.25 -4.95
CA ASP A 290 -2.46 19.03 -3.73
C ASP A 290 -1.28 18.48 -2.91
N ASP A 291 -0.63 19.37 -2.16
CA ASP A 291 0.41 18.99 -1.21
C ASP A 291 -0.12 17.96 -0.20
N VAL A 292 0.70 16.97 0.13
CA VAL A 292 0.36 15.92 1.10
C VAL A 292 1.14 16.09 2.40
N ALA A 293 0.53 15.67 3.50
CA ALA A 293 1.15 15.77 4.81
C ALA A 293 2.29 14.75 4.99
N LEU A 294 3.24 15.10 5.86
CA LEU A 294 4.22 14.19 6.42
C LEU A 294 4.22 14.35 7.94
N PHE A 295 4.10 13.23 8.66
CA PHE A 295 4.17 13.15 10.11
C PHE A 295 5.44 12.39 10.51
N ALA A 296 6.17 12.89 11.50
CA ALA A 296 7.43 12.31 11.95
C ALA A 296 7.44 12.13 13.48
N TYR A 297 8.06 11.04 13.93
CA TYR A 297 8.21 10.65 15.34
C TYR A 297 9.56 9.98 15.55
N GLY A 298 10.24 10.27 16.67
CA GLY A 298 11.54 9.67 17.01
C GLY A 298 12.77 10.53 16.66
N PRO A 299 13.97 9.93 16.56
CA PRO A 299 15.23 10.64 16.35
C PRO A 299 15.21 11.48 15.07
N TRP A 300 15.69 12.72 15.15
CA TRP A 300 15.71 13.67 14.02
C TRP A 300 14.35 14.04 13.41
N SER A 301 13.23 13.70 14.05
CA SER A 301 11.88 14.07 13.58
C SER A 301 11.67 15.58 13.36
N HIS A 302 12.42 16.42 14.07
CA HIS A 302 12.40 17.88 13.91
C HIS A 302 12.89 18.37 12.53
N LEU A 303 13.58 17.53 11.74
CA LEU A 303 13.98 17.86 10.36
C LEU A 303 12.78 17.88 9.41
N PHE A 304 11.69 17.20 9.76
CA PHE A 304 10.52 17.01 8.91
C PHE A 304 9.46 18.09 9.15
N GLY A 305 9.87 19.35 9.21
CA GLY A 305 9.00 20.52 9.37
C GLY A 305 9.02 21.45 8.16
N GLY A 306 7.92 22.18 7.95
CA GLY A 306 7.80 23.14 6.83
C GLY A 306 7.29 22.51 5.53
N MET A 307 7.68 23.10 4.40
CA MET A 307 7.34 22.62 3.05
C MET A 307 8.62 22.25 2.31
N TYR A 308 8.62 21.10 1.65
CA TYR A 308 9.77 20.61 0.87
C TYR A 308 9.31 19.64 -0.21
N GLU A 309 10.16 19.47 -1.21
CA GLU A 309 9.95 18.51 -2.29
C GLU A 309 9.97 17.07 -1.78
N GLN A 310 9.10 16.22 -2.32
CA GLN A 310 8.95 14.83 -1.87
C GLN A 310 10.25 14.02 -1.97
N ASN A 311 11.11 14.31 -2.96
CA ASN A 311 12.39 13.63 -3.13
C ASN A 311 13.40 13.93 -2.01
N VAL A 312 13.16 14.93 -1.16
CA VAL A 312 14.01 15.26 0.00
C VAL A 312 13.85 14.25 1.13
N ILE A 313 12.68 13.61 1.24
CA ILE A 313 12.35 12.65 2.31
C ILE A 313 13.43 11.56 2.49
N PRO A 314 13.84 10.80 1.45
CA PRO A 314 14.88 9.77 1.60
C PRO A 314 16.25 10.34 1.96
N HIS A 315 16.58 11.59 1.58
CA HIS A 315 17.83 12.22 1.99
C HIS A 315 17.85 12.51 3.51
N LEU A 316 16.73 12.98 4.07
CA LEU A 316 16.61 13.21 5.51
C LEU A 316 16.63 11.90 6.30
N ILE A 317 15.99 10.84 5.78
CA ILE A 317 16.09 9.49 6.36
C ILE A 317 17.56 9.03 6.35
N GLY A 318 18.25 9.15 5.22
CA GLY A 318 19.67 8.79 5.10
C GLY A 318 20.57 9.57 6.05
N TYR A 319 20.32 10.87 6.21
CA TYR A 319 21.01 11.72 7.18
C TYR A 319 20.81 11.22 8.62
N ALA A 320 19.56 10.97 9.01
CA ALA A 320 19.21 10.57 10.37
C ALA A 320 19.69 9.16 10.74
N ALA A 321 19.61 8.23 9.78
CA ALA A 321 19.97 6.83 9.96
C ALA A 321 21.44 6.53 9.60
N CYS A 322 22.22 7.52 9.16
CA CYS A 322 23.61 7.35 8.77
C CYS A 322 23.83 6.34 7.63
N ILE A 323 22.95 6.37 6.63
CA ILE A 323 22.99 5.48 5.47
C ILE A 323 22.99 6.27 4.16
N GLY A 324 23.65 5.71 3.16
CA GLY A 324 23.79 6.32 1.83
C GLY A 324 25.12 7.05 1.66
N SER A 325 25.21 7.82 0.58
CA SER A 325 26.42 8.57 0.19
C SER A 325 26.30 10.08 0.44
N GLY A 326 25.29 10.49 1.22
CA GLY A 326 24.98 11.91 1.49
C GLY A 326 25.65 12.43 2.76
N LEU A 327 25.16 13.57 3.25
CA LEU A 327 25.49 14.06 4.60
C LEU A 327 24.83 13.16 5.65
N HIS A 328 25.50 12.93 6.78
CA HIS A 328 25.01 12.08 7.87
C HIS A 328 25.15 12.77 9.23
N ALA A 329 24.22 12.46 10.15
CA ALA A 329 24.24 12.93 11.53
C ALA A 329 25.43 12.43 12.37
N CYS A 330 25.95 11.24 12.06
CA CYS A 330 27.06 10.60 12.78
C CYS A 330 28.45 11.08 12.35
N ASN A 331 28.53 11.93 11.31
CA ASN A 331 29.82 12.40 10.80
C ASN A 331 30.18 13.77 11.37
N GLU A 332 30.68 13.79 12.62
CA GLU A 332 31.68 14.75 13.14
C GLU A 332 32.37 14.12 14.36
N ASN A 333 33.53 13.45 14.18
CA ASN A 333 34.64 13.39 15.16
C ASN A 333 35.88 12.52 14.80
N ASP A 334 35.99 11.86 13.65
CA ASP A 334 37.19 11.05 13.32
C ASP A 334 38.28 11.77 12.48
N SER A 335 38.41 13.09 12.65
CA SER A 335 39.56 13.83 12.12
C SER A 335 40.01 14.96 13.05
N SER A 336 40.61 14.57 14.17
CA SER A 336 41.62 15.34 14.91
C SER A 336 42.48 14.42 15.77
#